data_AF-G1FKW6-F1
#
_entry.id   AF-G1FKW6-F1
#
_cell.length_a   1.000
_cell.length_b   1.000
_cell.length_c   1.000
_cell.angle_alpha   90.00
_cell.angle_beta   90.00
_cell.angle_gamma   90.00
#
_symmetry.space_group_name_H-M   'P 1'
#
loop_
_entity.id
_entity.type
_entity.pdbx_description
1 polymer ?
#
loop_
_entity_poly.entity_id
_entity_poly.type
_entity_poly.pdbx_seq_one_letter_code
_entity_poly.pdbx_strand_id
1 'polypeptide(L)'
;LKKNHYIIDLETKTIELTEKGINKAENFFQINNLYNINHAHLLHRIKNALKAFFIMHNNKDYLVVKDKVLIIDEFTGRILKGRQFSNGLHQALEAKERVTIEPETNISATITYQNFFRLYKKISG
;
A
#
# COMPACT_ATOMS: atom_id res chain seq x y z
N LEU A 1 8.38 -4.17 -16.35
CA LEU A 1 7.34 -3.79 -17.35
C LEU A 1 7.96 -2.81 -18.36
N LYS A 2 7.40 -2.65 -19.57
CA LYS A 2 7.82 -1.56 -20.49
C LYS A 2 7.06 -0.28 -20.14
N LYS A 3 7.60 0.90 -20.50
CA LYS A 3 7.02 2.22 -20.18
C LYS A 3 5.57 2.38 -20.65
N ASN A 4 5.17 1.69 -21.72
CA ASN A 4 3.82 1.78 -22.29
C ASN A 4 2.77 0.91 -21.55
N HIS A 5 3.16 0.19 -20.49
CA HIS A 5 2.26 -0.72 -19.76
C HIS A 5 1.62 -0.07 -18.53
N TYR A 6 2.05 1.12 -18.15
CA TYR A 6 1.57 1.82 -16.98
C TYR A 6 1.62 3.33 -17.21
N ILE A 7 0.74 4.06 -16.53
CA ILE A 7 0.69 5.52 -16.49
C ILE A 7 1.01 5.92 -15.05
N ILE A 8 1.94 6.86 -14.89
CA ILE A 8 2.30 7.42 -13.60
C ILE A 8 1.88 8.87 -13.61
N ASP A 9 1.13 9.25 -12.59
CA ASP A 9 0.94 10.64 -12.22
C ASP A 9 1.80 10.95 -10.99
N LEU A 10 2.81 11.78 -11.19
CA LEU A 10 3.77 12.16 -10.15
C LEU A 10 3.19 13.18 -9.17
N GLU A 11 2.19 13.97 -9.56
CA GLU A 11 1.57 14.96 -8.68
C GLU A 11 0.72 14.25 -7.63
N THR A 12 -0.11 13.30 -8.06
CA THR A 12 -0.97 12.52 -7.15
C THR A 12 -0.28 11.28 -6.57
N LYS A 13 0.95 10.97 -7.01
CA LYS A 13 1.67 9.73 -6.67
C LYS A 13 0.79 8.48 -6.92
N THR A 14 0.05 8.49 -8.04
CA THR A 14 -0.82 7.38 -8.47
C THR A 14 -0.24 6.64 -9.67
N ILE A 15 -0.59 5.35 -9.78
CA ILE A 15 -0.16 4.50 -10.88
C ILE A 15 -1.34 3.67 -11.38
N GLU A 16 -1.52 3.68 -12.69
CA GLU A 16 -2.55 2.91 -13.38
C GLU A 16 -1.95 2.04 -14.48
N LEU A 17 -2.57 0.89 -14.72
CA LEU A 17 -2.17 -0.01 -15.81
C LEU A 17 -2.89 0.40 -17.10
N THR A 18 -2.15 0.42 -18.20
CA THR A 18 -2.76 0.52 -19.53
C THR A 18 -3.32 -0.83 -19.95
N GLU A 19 -4.12 -0.87 -21.03
CA GLU A 19 -4.63 -2.14 -21.61
C GLU A 19 -3.51 -3.16 -21.87
N LYS A 20 -2.37 -2.70 -22.39
CA LYS A 20 -1.18 -3.55 -22.62
C LYS A 20 -0.61 -4.10 -21.31
N GLY A 21 -0.65 -3.32 -20.24
CA GLY A 21 -0.26 -3.74 -18.91
C GLY A 21 -1.20 -4.77 -18.31
N ILE A 22 -2.52 -4.57 -18.49
CA ILE A 22 -3.58 -5.48 -18.05
C ILE A 22 -3.42 -6.84 -18.75
N ASN A 23 -3.36 -6.87 -20.09
CA ASN A 23 -3.17 -8.10 -20.86
C ASN A 23 -1.90 -8.86 -20.44
N LYS A 24 -0.82 -8.13 -20.12
CA LYS A 24 0.41 -8.76 -19.64
C LYS A 24 0.25 -9.36 -18.24
N ALA A 25 -0.45 -8.68 -17.34
CA ALA A 25 -0.75 -9.20 -16.02
C ALA A 25 -1.64 -10.45 -16.10
N GLU A 26 -2.68 -10.41 -16.94
CA GLU A 26 -3.60 -11.52 -17.18
C GLU A 26 -2.87 -12.76 -17.70
N ASN A 27 -2.01 -12.59 -18.70
CA ASN A 27 -1.18 -13.69 -19.21
C ASN A 27 -0.19 -14.25 -18.17
N PHE A 28 0.36 -13.39 -17.32
CA PHE A 28 1.31 -13.81 -16.29
C PHE A 28 0.65 -14.61 -15.17
N PHE A 29 -0.54 -14.17 -14.73
CA PHE A 29 -1.32 -14.83 -13.68
C PHE A 29 -2.27 -15.90 -14.21
N GLN A 30 -2.31 -16.11 -15.53
CA GLN A 30 -3.20 -17.06 -16.22
C GLN A 30 -4.68 -16.85 -15.88
N ILE A 31 -5.12 -15.59 -15.91
CA ILE A 31 -6.50 -15.18 -15.62
C ILE A 31 -7.13 -14.49 -16.82
N ASN A 32 -8.46 -14.59 -16.94
CA ASN A 32 -9.18 -14.03 -18.09
C ASN A 32 -9.52 -12.55 -17.94
N ASN A 33 -9.73 -12.07 -16.71
CA ASN A 33 -10.09 -10.68 -16.44
C ASN A 33 -9.56 -10.25 -15.07
N LEU A 34 -8.61 -9.31 -15.07
CA LEU A 34 -8.00 -8.77 -13.85
C LEU A 34 -8.98 -7.96 -12.98
N TYR A 35 -10.02 -7.37 -13.58
CA TYR A 35 -11.00 -6.52 -12.90
C TYR A 35 -12.21 -7.28 -12.36
N ASN A 36 -12.21 -8.61 -12.47
CA ASN A 36 -13.22 -9.43 -11.81
C ASN A 36 -13.13 -9.25 -10.28
N ILE A 37 -14.27 -9.24 -9.59
CA ILE A 37 -14.39 -9.14 -8.12
C ILE A 37 -13.53 -10.21 -7.42
N ASN A 38 -13.47 -11.42 -8.00
CA ASN A 38 -12.65 -12.51 -7.48
C ASN A 38 -11.14 -12.18 -7.45
N HIS A 39 -10.70 -11.25 -8.30
CA HIS A 39 -9.32 -10.80 -8.43
C HIS A 39 -9.06 -9.42 -7.82
N ALA A 40 -10.03 -8.84 -7.08
CA ALA A 40 -9.89 -7.50 -6.49
C ALA A 40 -8.64 -7.38 -5.60
N HIS A 41 -8.36 -8.40 -4.78
CA HIS A 41 -7.15 -8.44 -3.95
C HIS A 41 -5.87 -8.53 -4.77
N LEU A 42 -5.88 -9.26 -5.88
CA LEU A 42 -4.73 -9.38 -6.78
C LEU A 42 -4.45 -8.04 -7.48
N LEU A 43 -5.49 -7.39 -8.00
CA LEU A 43 -5.40 -6.07 -8.60
C LEU A 43 -4.82 -5.05 -7.61
N HIS A 44 -5.31 -5.05 -6.37
CA HIS A 44 -4.79 -4.19 -5.30
C HIS A 44 -3.30 -4.42 -5.03
N ARG A 45 -2.88 -5.69 -4.91
CA ARG A 45 -1.47 -6.06 -4.72
C ARG A 45 -0.59 -5.63 -5.90
N ILE A 46 -1.07 -5.79 -7.14
CA ILE A 46 -0.35 -5.36 -8.35
C ILE A 46 -0.17 -3.83 -8.32
N LYS A 47 -1.23 -3.07 -8.04
CA LYS A 47 -1.14 -1.61 -7.93
C LYS A 47 -0.14 -1.18 -6.86
N ASN A 48 -0.17 -1.80 -5.68
CA ASN A 48 0.80 -1.53 -4.61
C ASN A 48 2.23 -1.89 -5.00
N ALA A 49 2.45 -3.02 -5.66
CA ALA A 49 3.78 -3.42 -6.13
C ALA A 49 4.33 -2.43 -7.17
N LEU A 50 3.48 -1.98 -8.10
CA LEU A 50 3.85 -0.95 -9.08
C LEU A 50 4.17 0.38 -8.39
N LYS A 51 3.36 0.81 -7.43
CA LYS A 51 3.60 2.03 -6.65
C LYS A 51 4.91 1.95 -5.87
N ALA A 52 5.14 0.85 -5.15
CA ALA A 52 6.37 0.60 -4.41
C ALA A 52 7.61 0.60 -5.33
N PHE A 53 7.50 0.04 -6.54
CA PHE A 53 8.64 -0.04 -7.46
C PHE A 53 8.96 1.27 -8.16
N PHE A 54 7.94 1.96 -8.71
CA PHE A 54 8.13 3.11 -9.60
C PHE A 54 8.04 4.47 -8.93
N ILE A 55 7.25 4.60 -7.87
CA ILE A 55 6.98 5.90 -7.21
C ILE A 55 7.80 6.05 -5.94
N MET A 56 8.00 4.98 -5.19
CA MET A 56 8.69 5.02 -3.90
C MET A 56 10.19 4.73 -4.07
N HIS A 57 11.02 5.66 -3.59
CA HIS A 57 12.46 5.61 -3.72
C HIS A 57 13.16 5.44 -2.36
N ASN A 58 14.10 4.50 -2.32
CA ASN A 58 15.00 4.31 -1.18
C ASN A 58 15.93 5.53 -1.04
N ASN A 59 16.25 5.92 0.20
CA ASN A 59 16.97 7.14 0.58
C ASN A 59 16.24 8.47 0.29
N LYS A 60 14.96 8.43 -0.11
CA LYS A 60 14.13 9.63 -0.31
C LYS A 60 12.80 9.52 0.43
N ASP A 61 11.98 8.56 0.06
CA ASP A 61 10.65 8.35 0.66
C ASP A 61 10.72 7.40 1.88
N TYR A 62 11.67 6.48 1.86
CA TYR A 62 11.93 5.53 2.93
C TYR A 62 13.41 5.13 2.97
N LEU A 63 13.79 4.45 4.05
CA LEU A 63 15.12 3.89 4.26
C LEU A 63 14.99 2.44 4.69
N VAL A 64 15.90 1.57 4.24
CA VAL A 64 16.00 0.19 4.73
C VAL A 64 17.12 0.10 5.76
N VAL A 65 16.80 -0.27 6.99
CA VAL A 65 17.77 -0.43 8.08
C VAL A 65 17.44 -1.66 8.90
N LYS A 66 18.45 -2.51 9.16
CA LYS A 66 18.32 -3.71 10.01
C LYS A 66 17.11 -4.57 9.64
N ASP A 67 16.97 -4.85 8.33
CA ASP A 67 15.86 -5.64 7.81
C ASP A 67 14.48 -5.06 8.16
N LYS A 68 14.34 -3.72 8.12
CA LYS A 68 13.07 -3.01 8.26
C LYS A 68 13.00 -1.80 7.34
N VAL A 69 11.80 -1.53 6.84
CA VAL A 69 11.49 -0.32 6.07
C VAL A 69 11.08 0.80 7.04
N LEU A 70 11.78 1.92 7.00
CA LEU A 70 11.54 3.09 7.84
C LEU A 70 11.12 4.27 6.96
N ILE A 71 10.05 4.96 7.35
CA ILE A 71 9.53 6.10 6.56
C ILE A 71 10.38 7.34 6.84
N ILE A 72 10.69 8.09 5.78
CA ILE A 72 11.33 9.40 5.87
C ILE A 72 10.27 10.47 5.69
N ASP A 73 10.29 11.50 6.53
CA ASP A 73 9.49 12.70 6.34
C ASP A 73 10.06 13.55 5.18
N GLU A 74 9.25 13.78 4.14
CA GLU A 74 9.64 14.53 2.94
C GLU A 74 10.05 15.98 3.25
N PHE A 75 9.54 16.57 4.33
CA PHE A 75 9.85 17.96 4.69
C PHE A 75 11.11 18.09 5.56
N THR A 76 11.30 17.18 6.50
CA THR A 76 12.35 17.30 7.52
C THR A 76 13.52 16.32 7.34
N GLY A 77 13.36 15.31 6.48
CA GLY A 77 14.34 14.22 6.31
C GLY A 77 14.46 13.31 7.53
N ARG A 78 13.59 13.46 8.53
CA ARG A 78 13.64 12.67 9.77
C ARG A 78 13.01 11.31 9.56
N ILE A 79 13.54 10.32 10.27
CA ILE A 79 13.00 8.96 10.29
C ILE A 79 11.80 8.91 11.24
N LEU A 80 10.63 8.57 10.69
CA LEU A 80 9.39 8.40 11.43
C LEU A 80 9.29 6.97 11.98
N LYS A 81 9.89 6.74 13.15
CA LYS A 81 9.88 5.42 13.81
C LYS A 81 8.45 5.00 14.17
N GLY A 82 8.12 3.74 13.91
CA GLY A 82 6.82 3.14 14.26
C GLY A 82 5.66 3.51 13.33
N ARG A 83 5.89 4.33 12.29
CA ARG A 83 4.89 4.56 11.24
C ARG A 83 5.06 3.55 10.11
N GLN A 84 3.94 3.08 9.60
CA GLN A 84 3.84 2.20 8.43
C GLN A 84 3.01 2.88 7.34
N PHE A 85 3.26 2.52 6.08
CA PHE A 85 2.42 2.97 4.97
C PHE A 85 1.11 2.17 4.99
N SER A 86 -0.01 2.83 4.69
CA SER A 86 -1.32 2.21 4.73
C SER A 86 -1.65 1.37 3.49
N ASN A 87 -2.77 0.64 3.56
CA ASN A 87 -3.39 -0.09 2.45
C ASN A 87 -2.47 -1.16 1.84
N GLY A 88 -1.63 -1.81 2.63
CA GLY A 88 -0.70 -2.83 2.12
C GLY A 88 0.51 -2.29 1.35
N LEU A 89 0.73 -0.97 1.29
CA LEU A 89 1.89 -0.39 0.59
C LEU A 89 3.19 -0.69 1.33
N HIS A 90 3.17 -0.76 2.67
CA HIS A 90 4.36 -1.07 3.47
C HIS A 90 4.88 -2.48 3.14
N GLN A 91 3.98 -3.45 3.10
CA GLN A 91 4.29 -4.84 2.76
C GLN A 91 4.81 -4.97 1.33
N ALA A 92 4.28 -4.16 0.40
CA ALA A 92 4.79 -4.12 -0.97
C ALA A 92 6.22 -3.58 -1.04
N LEU A 93 6.58 -2.62 -0.17
CA LEU A 93 7.95 -2.12 -0.04
C LEU A 93 8.88 -3.14 0.61
N GLU A 94 8.45 -3.80 1.67
CA GLU A 94 9.20 -4.90 2.30
C GLU A 94 9.48 -6.01 1.29
N ALA A 95 8.48 -6.41 0.50
CA ALA A 95 8.63 -7.40 -0.56
C ALA A 95 9.57 -6.92 -1.69
N LYS A 96 9.53 -5.64 -2.07
CA LYS A 96 10.43 -5.03 -3.07
C LYS A 96 11.89 -5.12 -2.61
N GLU A 97 12.16 -4.73 -1.37
CA GLU A 97 13.50 -4.65 -0.80
C GLU A 97 13.99 -5.99 -0.23
N ARG A 98 13.17 -7.05 -0.35
CA ARG A 98 13.45 -8.41 0.14
C ARG A 98 13.69 -8.48 1.65
N VAL A 99 12.95 -7.67 2.36
CA VAL A 99 12.96 -7.55 3.82
C VAL A 99 11.89 -8.46 4.42
N THR A 100 12.05 -8.85 5.69
CA THR A 100 11.01 -9.56 6.44
C THR A 100 9.69 -8.78 6.41
N ILE A 101 8.63 -9.43 5.92
CA ILE A 101 7.31 -8.81 5.78
C ILE A 101 6.57 -8.88 7.12
N GLU A 102 6.19 -7.73 7.67
CA GLU A 102 5.41 -7.68 8.89
C GLU A 102 3.90 -7.79 8.60
N PRO A 103 3.14 -8.56 9.39
CA PRO A 103 1.69 -8.68 9.20
C PRO A 103 1.01 -7.32 9.43
N GLU A 104 0.14 -6.91 8.50
CA GLU A 104 -0.64 -5.69 8.62
C GLU A 104 -1.64 -5.83 9.78
N THR A 105 -1.61 -4.89 10.72
CA THR A 105 -2.63 -4.82 11.77
C THR A 105 -3.83 -4.07 11.22
N ASN A 106 -4.83 -4.79 10.71
CA ASN A 106 -6.03 -4.18 10.14
C ASN A 106 -7.09 -3.92 11.22
N ILE A 107 -7.35 -2.64 11.52
CA ILE A 107 -8.40 -2.25 12.48
C ILE A 107 -9.72 -2.11 11.71
N SER A 108 -10.60 -3.11 11.82
CA SER A 108 -11.89 -3.10 11.10
C SER A 108 -12.91 -2.10 11.66
N ALA A 109 -12.84 -1.79 12.96
CA ALA A 109 -13.73 -0.84 13.61
C ALA A 109 -12.99 -0.13 14.74
N THR A 110 -13.26 1.17 14.90
CA THR A 110 -12.74 1.98 16.01
C THR A 110 -13.88 2.78 16.61
N ILE A 111 -14.01 2.75 17.93
CA ILE A 111 -14.90 3.66 18.67
C ILE A 111 -14.18 4.14 19.92
N THR A 112 -14.32 5.43 20.24
CA THR A 112 -13.81 5.97 21.49
C THR A 112 -14.77 5.62 22.62
N TYR A 113 -14.27 5.49 23.85
CA TYR A 113 -15.14 5.24 25.01
C TYR A 113 -16.24 6.29 25.13
N GLN A 114 -15.91 7.57 24.89
CA GLN A 114 -16.87 8.66 24.92
C GLN A 114 -18.02 8.45 23.92
N ASN A 115 -17.71 8.07 22.67
CA ASN A 115 -18.73 7.81 21.66
C ASN A 115 -19.49 6.51 21.90
N PHE A 116 -18.81 5.48 22.42
CA PHE A 116 -19.44 4.21 22.78
C PHE A 116 -20.50 4.39 23.88
N PHE A 117 -20.18 5.15 24.93
CA PHE A 117 -21.14 5.41 26.00
C PHE A 117 -22.33 6.25 25.53
N ARG A 118 -22.16 7.17 24.59
CA ARG A 118 -23.28 7.96 24.02
C ARG A 118 -24.34 7.12 23.31
N LEU A 119 -24.07 5.87 22.96
CA LEU A 119 -25.05 4.97 22.34
C LEU A 119 -26.10 4.45 23.34
N TYR A 120 -25.84 4.53 24.65
CA TYR A 120 -26.76 4.04 25.67
C TYR A 120 -27.89 5.04 25.94
N LYS A 121 -29.13 4.55 25.99
CA LYS A 121 -30.33 5.37 26.27
C LYS A 121 -30.32 6.01 27.66
N LYS A 122 -29.61 5.39 28.61
CA LYS A 122 -29.38 5.91 29.96
C LYS A 122 -27.96 5.53 30.38
N ILE A 123 -27.24 6.49 30.93
CA ILE A 123 -25.90 6.32 31.50
C ILE A 123 -25.96 6.84 32.93
N SER A 124 -25.41 6.10 33.87
CA SER A 124 -25.22 6.53 35.26
C SER A 124 -23.87 6.02 35.76
N GLY A 125 -23.21 6.81 36.59
CA GLY A 125 -21.95 6.48 37.26
C GLY A 125 -22.09 6.62 38.76
#